data_AF-A0A9P7YH10-F1
#
_entry.id   AF-A0A9P7YH10-F1
#
_cell.length_a   1.000
_cell.length_b   1.000
_cell.length_c   1.000
_cell.angle_alpha   90.00
_cell.angle_beta   90.00
_cell.angle_gamma   90.00
#
_symmetry.space_group_name_H-M   'P 1'
#
loop_
_entity.id
_entity.type
_entity.pdbx_description
1 polymer ?
#
loop_
_entity_poly.entity_id
_entity_poly.type
_entity_poly.pdbx_seq_one_letter_code
_entity_poly.pdbx_strand_id
1 'polypeptide(L)'
;STPLTSSFSDTTTAGVTTEASDPKAPYAVPTLTISLFYHASTAFYGYAKYNTTGQLSFALGSLGSAGLASMALWCVLFASNGGRISRKTGADKRTSGFPFGNKESASYKKKKLGKAI
;
A
#
# COMPACT_ATOMS: atom_id res chain seq x y z
N SER A 1 -8.16 -26.26 14.58
CA SER A 1 -6.84 -26.48 13.99
C SER A 1 -6.59 -25.46 12.91
N THR A 2 -5.72 -24.48 13.14
CA THR A 2 -5.31 -23.52 12.11
C THR A 2 -4.32 -24.19 11.17
N PRO A 3 -4.52 -24.19 9.84
CA PRO A 3 -3.64 -24.90 8.93
C PRO A 3 -2.28 -24.18 8.82
N LEU A 4 -1.23 -24.80 9.34
CA LEU A 4 0.16 -24.51 9.00
C LEU A 4 0.47 -25.14 7.64
N THR A 5 0.21 -24.41 6.55
CA THR A 5 0.83 -24.74 5.25
C THR A 5 1.89 -23.70 4.95
N SER A 6 3.09 -23.95 5.47
CA SER A 6 4.31 -23.27 5.06
C SER A 6 4.83 -23.95 3.80
N SER A 7 4.21 -23.68 2.65
CA SER A 7 4.94 -23.74 1.39
C SER A 7 5.43 -22.33 1.13
N PHE A 8 6.73 -22.09 1.28
CA PHE A 8 7.37 -20.91 0.73
C PHE A 8 7.31 -21.06 -0.79
N SER A 9 6.16 -20.72 -1.38
CA SER A 9 6.00 -20.68 -2.82
C SER A 9 6.88 -19.55 -3.34
N ASP A 10 7.96 -19.96 -4.00
CA ASP A 10 8.73 -19.24 -5.01
C ASP A 10 8.63 -17.70 -4.95
N THR A 11 9.50 -17.11 -4.14
CA THR A 11 9.63 -15.66 -3.89
C THR A 11 9.86 -14.84 -5.17
N THR A 12 10.14 -15.49 -6.30
CA THR A 12 10.36 -14.83 -7.60
C THR A 12 9.05 -14.41 -8.29
N THR A 13 7.92 -15.06 -7.99
CA THR A 13 6.63 -14.82 -8.70
C THR A 13 5.44 -14.55 -7.77
N ALA A 14 5.52 -14.88 -6.49
CA ALA A 14 4.41 -14.76 -5.52
C ALA A 14 4.48 -13.49 -4.66
N GLY A 15 4.51 -12.31 -5.29
CA GLY A 15 4.38 -11.04 -4.57
C GLY A 15 3.06 -10.96 -3.81
N VAL A 16 3.06 -10.45 -2.58
CA VAL A 16 1.81 -10.11 -1.87
C VAL A 16 1.13 -9.00 -2.65
N THR A 17 -0.07 -9.28 -3.16
CA THR A 17 -0.87 -8.31 -3.91
C THR A 17 -2.04 -7.83 -3.06
N THR A 18 -2.55 -6.65 -3.36
CA THR A 18 -3.78 -6.11 -2.74
C THR A 18 -5.05 -6.60 -3.43
N GLU A 19 -4.92 -7.55 -4.37
CA GLU A 19 -6.02 -8.11 -5.14
C GLU A 19 -6.86 -9.07 -4.29
N ALA A 20 -8.18 -9.03 -4.46
CA ALA A 20 -9.11 -9.84 -3.67
C ALA A 20 -8.97 -11.36 -3.90
N SER A 21 -8.26 -11.78 -4.96
CA SER A 21 -7.94 -13.17 -5.25
C SER A 21 -6.75 -13.70 -4.45
N ASP A 22 -5.92 -12.83 -3.86
CA ASP A 22 -4.77 -13.23 -3.07
C ASP A 22 -5.20 -13.49 -1.61
N PRO A 23 -5.06 -14.72 -1.09
CA PRO A 23 -5.40 -15.04 0.30
C PRO A 23 -4.58 -14.23 1.33
N LYS A 24 -3.46 -13.60 0.93
CA LYS A 24 -2.61 -12.76 1.78
C LYS A 24 -2.98 -11.27 1.75
N ALA A 25 -3.83 -10.85 0.81
CA ALA A 25 -4.30 -9.46 0.67
C ALA A 25 -4.81 -8.80 1.96
N PRO A 26 -5.60 -9.45 2.86
CA PRO A 26 -6.11 -8.78 4.05
C PRO A 26 -5.03 -8.41 5.07
N TYR A 27 -3.86 -9.06 5.01
CA TYR A 27 -2.75 -8.82 5.95
C TYR A 27 -1.69 -7.87 5.38
N ALA A 28 -1.70 -7.60 4.08
CA ALA A 28 -0.69 -6.76 3.42
C ALA A 28 -0.64 -5.33 3.98
N VAL A 29 -1.80 -4.67 4.09
CA VAL A 29 -1.89 -3.29 4.57
C VAL A 29 -1.50 -3.14 6.04
N PRO A 30 -2.07 -3.94 6.98
CA PRO A 30 -1.68 -3.82 8.39
C PRO A 30 -0.21 -4.19 8.63
N THR A 31 0.34 -5.22 7.95
CA THR A 31 1.77 -5.56 8.09
C THR A 31 2.68 -4.44 7.58
N LEU A 32 2.39 -3.85 6.41
CA LEU A 32 3.14 -2.69 5.90
C LEU A 32 3.07 -1.49 6.87
N THR A 33 1.90 -1.26 7.45
CA THR A 33 1.70 -0.15 8.39
C THR A 33 2.51 -0.34 9.68
N ILE A 34 2.51 -1.54 10.24
CA ILE A 34 3.29 -1.87 11.44
C ILE A 34 4.79 -1.74 11.16
N SER A 35 5.26 -2.31 10.05
CA SER A 35 6.66 -2.21 9.62
C SER A 35 7.09 -0.77 9.41
N LEU A 36 6.23 0.08 8.82
CA LEU A 36 6.47 1.51 8.67
C LEU A 36 6.72 2.18 10.02
N PHE A 37 5.82 2.01 11.00
CA PHE A 37 5.97 2.62 12.32
C PHE A 37 7.19 2.12 13.07
N TYR A 38 7.50 0.83 12.95
CA TYR A 38 8.69 0.24 13.55
C TYR A 38 9.98 0.86 12.99
N HIS A 39 10.12 0.91 11.67
CA HIS A 39 11.32 1.46 11.03
C HIS A 39 11.43 2.98 11.19
N ALA A 40 10.30 3.71 11.18
CA ALA A 40 10.29 5.14 11.47
C ALA A 40 10.75 5.44 12.90
N SER A 41 10.25 4.69 13.89
CA SER A 41 10.66 4.83 15.29
C SER A 41 12.13 4.47 15.50
N THR A 42 12.59 3.40 14.85
CA THR A 42 13.99 2.95 14.91
C THR A 42 14.94 3.98 14.27
N ALA A 43 14.56 4.57 13.13
CA ALA A 43 15.32 5.63 12.49
C ALA A 43 15.39 6.88 13.40
N PHE A 44 14.26 7.29 13.98
CA PHE A 44 14.24 8.43 14.89
C PHE A 44 15.12 8.21 16.12
N TYR A 45 15.02 7.03 16.75
CA TYR A 45 15.86 6.66 17.88
C TYR A 45 17.34 6.58 17.51
N GLY A 46 17.68 5.95 16.38
CA GLY A 46 19.05 5.84 15.89
C GLY A 46 19.68 7.21 15.62
N TYR A 47 18.94 8.13 15.02
CA TYR A 47 19.38 9.52 14.81
C TYR A 47 19.60 10.27 16.14
N ALA A 48 18.66 10.16 17.08
CA ALA A 48 18.80 10.77 18.41
C ALA A 48 20.03 10.21 19.16
N LYS A 49 20.27 8.90 19.07
CA LYS A 49 21.46 8.27 19.64
C LYS A 49 22.74 8.69 18.94
N TYR A 50 22.75 8.81 17.62
CA TYR A 50 23.91 9.30 16.88
C TYR A 50 24.34 10.71 17.33
N ASN A 51 23.38 11.62 17.55
CA ASN A 51 23.68 12.98 18.03
C ASN A 51 24.27 13.01 19.45
N THR A 52 24.06 11.97 20.26
CA THR A 52 24.59 11.91 21.64
C THR A 52 25.89 11.12 21.76
N THR A 53 26.05 10.04 21.00
CA THR A 53 27.22 9.15 21.10
C THR A 53 28.24 9.33 19.99
N GLY A 54 27.86 9.96 18.87
CA GLY A 54 28.72 10.14 17.70
C GLY A 54 29.09 8.84 16.97
N GLN A 55 28.54 7.69 17.37
CA GLN A 55 28.91 6.40 16.77
C GLN A 55 28.23 6.21 15.42
N LEU A 56 29.04 6.02 14.36
CA LEU A 56 28.55 5.83 12.99
C LEU A 56 27.64 4.61 12.82
N SER A 57 27.73 3.60 13.69
CA SER A 57 26.84 2.44 13.66
C SER A 57 25.36 2.86 13.82
N PHE A 58 25.07 3.82 14.70
CA PHE A 58 23.71 4.34 14.86
C PHE A 58 23.27 5.20 13.66
N ALA A 59 24.19 5.92 13.02
CA ALA A 59 23.89 6.67 11.80
C ALA A 59 23.54 5.74 10.62
N LEU A 60 24.33 4.69 10.39
CA LEU A 60 24.07 3.70 9.33
C LEU A 60 22.77 2.91 9.59
N GLY A 61 22.53 2.49 10.84
CA GLY A 61 21.29 1.83 11.24
C GLY A 61 20.06 2.74 11.08
N SER A 62 20.20 4.02 11.41
CA SER A 62 19.17 5.03 11.18
C SER A 62 18.88 5.22 9.70
N LEU A 63 19.91 5.31 8.86
CA LEU A 63 19.77 5.51 7.42
C LEU A 63 19.09 4.30 6.75
N GLY A 64 19.50 3.08 7.10
CA GLY A 64 18.86 1.85 6.62
C GLY A 64 17.39 1.77 7.02
N SER A 65 17.09 2.07 8.29
CA SER A 65 15.71 2.09 8.77
C SER A 65 14.87 3.19 8.10
N ALA A 66 15.43 4.38 7.85
CA ALA A 66 14.76 5.46 7.14
C ALA A 66 14.43 5.09 5.69
N GLY A 67 15.34 4.37 5.01
CA GLY A 67 15.11 3.84 3.66
C GLY A 67 13.93 2.85 3.62
N LEU A 68 13.91 1.89 4.55
CA LEU A 68 12.81 0.93 4.68
C LEU A 68 11.48 1.61 5.03
N ALA A 69 11.49 2.61 5.92
CA ALA A 69 10.31 3.41 6.24
C ALA A 69 9.80 4.17 5.01
N SER A 70 10.69 4.74 4.20
CA SER A 70 10.32 5.45 2.97
C SER A 70 9.67 4.51 1.94
N MET A 71 10.20 3.29 1.79
CA MET A 71 9.62 2.28 0.91
C MET A 71 8.25 1.80 1.43
N ALA A 72 8.12 1.56 2.73
CA ALA A 72 6.84 1.17 3.32
C ALA A 72 5.79 2.28 3.18
N LEU A 73 6.18 3.55 3.38
CA LEU A 73 5.31 4.71 3.17
C LEU A 73 4.86 4.80 1.71
N TRP A 74 5.77 4.60 0.76
CA TRP A 74 5.44 4.54 -0.66
C TRP A 74 4.39 3.45 -0.94
N CYS A 75 4.58 2.24 -0.42
CA CYS A 75 3.63 1.15 -0.58
C CYS A 75 2.26 1.47 0.03
N VAL A 76 2.22 2.10 1.21
CA VAL A 76 0.96 2.50 1.86
C VAL A 76 0.22 3.56 1.03
N LEU A 77 0.94 4.56 0.49
CA LEU A 77 0.34 5.67 -0.25
C LEU A 77 -0.12 5.26 -1.65
N PHE A 78 0.70 4.47 -2.36
CA PHE A 78 0.52 4.22 -3.79
C PHE A 78 0.14 2.78 -4.12
N ALA A 79 0.60 1.79 -3.35
CA ALA A 79 0.33 0.37 -3.62
C ALA A 79 -0.88 -0.21 -2.88
N SER A 80 -1.32 0.43 -1.79
CA SER A 80 -2.45 -0.01 -0.95
C SER A 80 -3.84 0.26 -1.57
N ASN A 81 -3.90 1.03 -2.66
CA ASN A 81 -5.17 1.49 -3.22
C ASN A 81 -5.80 0.41 -4.11
N GLY A 82 -6.57 -0.50 -3.50
CA GLY A 82 -7.45 -1.41 -4.25
C GLY A 82 -8.44 -0.59 -5.08
N GLY A 83 -8.41 -0.75 -6.40
CA GLY A 83 -9.25 0.00 -7.33
C GLY A 83 -10.72 -0.11 -6.95
N ARG A 84 -11.39 1.01 -6.65
CA ARG A 84 -12.82 1.03 -6.31
C ARG A 84 -13.65 1.04 -7.59
N ILE A 85 -13.46 0.03 -8.43
CA ILE A 85 -14.17 -0.13 -9.69
C ILE A 85 -15.60 -0.58 -9.41
N SER A 86 -16.55 0.16 -9.96
CA SER A 86 -17.97 -0.16 -9.84
C SER A 86 -18.33 -1.37 -10.69
N ARG A 87 -18.76 -2.47 -10.06
CA ARG A 87 -19.27 -3.66 -10.78
C ARG A 87 -20.43 -3.35 -11.73
N LYS A 88 -21.23 -2.31 -11.43
CA LYS A 88 -22.37 -1.89 -12.26
C LYS A 88 -21.96 -1.10 -13.50
N THR A 89 -20.86 -0.35 -13.45
CA THR A 89 -20.51 0.64 -14.49
C THR A 89 -19.12 0.47 -15.08
N GLY A 90 -18.28 -0.43 -14.53
CA GLY A 90 -16.89 -0.63 -14.93
C GLY A 90 -15.96 0.58 -14.67
N ALA A 91 -16.50 1.73 -14.27
CA ALA A 91 -15.74 2.93 -13.94
C ALA A 91 -15.17 2.87 -12.52
N ASP A 92 -13.99 3.45 -12.34
CA ASP A 92 -13.46 3.80 -11.03
C ASP A 92 -14.36 4.83 -10.33
N LYS A 93 -14.91 4.47 -9.15
CA LYS A 93 -15.80 5.32 -8.36
C LYS A 93 -15.13 6.56 -7.79
N ARG A 94 -13.80 6.66 -7.81
CA ARG A 94 -13.05 7.84 -7.35
C ARG A 94 -12.88 8.90 -8.44
N THR A 95 -13.25 8.58 -9.68
CA THR A 95 -13.23 9.55 -10.79
C THR A 95 -14.54 10.33 -10.83
N SER A 96 -14.47 11.62 -10.51
CA SER A 96 -15.56 12.56 -10.74
C SER A 96 -15.39 13.23 -12.11
N GLY A 97 -16.50 13.74 -12.66
CA GLY A 97 -16.50 14.56 -13.87
C GLY A 97 -16.62 16.05 -13.56
N PHE A 98 -16.34 16.47 -12.32
CA PHE A 98 -16.42 17.84 -11.87
C PHE A 98 -15.01 18.33 -11.49
N PRO A 99 -14.62 19.58 -11.81
CA PRO A 99 -15.42 20.61 -12.50
C PRO A 99 -15.40 20.51 -14.03
N PHE A 100 -14.41 19.81 -14.60
CA PHE A 100 -14.30 19.62 -16.05
C PHE A 100 -14.72 18.19 -16.42
N GLY A 101 -15.62 18.07 -17.41
CA GLY A 101 -16.30 16.83 -17.74
C GLY A 101 -15.35 15.69 -18.09
N ASN A 102 -15.47 14.57 -17.36
CA ASN A 102 -14.72 13.35 -17.63
C ASN A 102 -15.64 12.24 -18.19
N LYS A 103 -15.38 11.81 -19.43
CA LYS A 103 -16.11 10.71 -20.12
C LYS A 103 -15.90 9.35 -19.44
N GLU A 104 -14.81 9.19 -18.69
CA GLU A 104 -14.52 7.97 -17.94
C GLU A 104 -15.09 7.96 -16.52
N SER A 105 -15.68 9.08 -16.06
CA SER A 105 -16.20 9.19 -14.70
C SER A 105 -17.32 8.19 -14.41
N ALA A 106 -17.37 7.70 -13.15
CA ALA A 106 -18.42 6.80 -12.71
C ALA A 106 -19.83 7.38 -12.90
N SER A 107 -19.99 8.68 -12.68
CA SER A 107 -21.24 9.40 -12.90
C SER A 107 -21.66 9.41 -14.38
N TYR A 108 -20.71 9.59 -15.30
CA TYR A 108 -20.99 9.57 -16.74
C TYR A 108 -21.36 8.17 -17.23
N LYS A 109 -20.57 7.14 -16.86
CA LYS A 109 -20.88 5.75 -17.24
C LYS A 109 -22.22 5.29 -16.68
N LYS A 110 -22.56 5.69 -15.44
CA LYS A 110 -23.88 5.42 -14.84
C LYS A 110 -25.02 6.04 -15.63
N LYS A 111 -24.88 7.30 -16.07
CA LYS A 111 -25.89 7.98 -16.89
C LYS A 111 -26.05 7.33 -18.27
N LYS A 112 -24.94 6.96 -18.92
CA LYS A 112 -24.99 6.23 -20.21
C LYS A 112 -25.71 4.89 -20.08
N LEU A 113 -25.39 4.13 -19.03
CA LEU A 113 -26.02 2.83 -18.80
C LEU A 113 -27.54 2.94 -18.59
N GLY A 114 -27.99 3.93 -17.81
CA GLY A 114 -29.42 4.16 -17.58
C GLY A 114 -30.20 4.72 -18.78
N LYS A 115 -29.50 5.11 -19.87
CA LYS A 115 -30.12 5.59 -21.11
C LYS A 115 -30.13 4.53 -22.22
N ALA A 116 -29.44 3.42 -22.01
CA ALA A 116 -29.37 2.27 -22.92
C ALA A 116 -30.34 1.14 -22.54
N ILE A 117 -31.10 1.33 -21.44
CA ILE A 117 -32.21 0.50 -20.99
C ILE A 117 -33.48 1.28 -21.31
#